data_AF-A0A3P9ME78-F1
#
_entry.id   AF-A0A3P9ME78-F1
#
_cell.length_a   1.000
_cell.length_b   1.000
_cell.length_c   1.000
_cell.angle_alpha   90.00
_cell.angle_beta   90.00
_cell.angle_gamma   90.00
#
_symmetry.space_group_name_H-M   'P 1'
#
loop_
_entity.id
_entity.type
_entity.pdbx_description
1 polymer ?
#
loop_
_entity_poly.entity_id
_entity_poly.type
_entity_poly.pdbx_seq_one_letter_code
_entity_poly.pdbx_strand_id
1 'polypeptide(L)'
;MDDLEKELNPREDMENDDDADDSCDNSSRKEGSSFKLDLIQPICQKTLHENGFHQSVRLCLEYIREAMLHHRWLEAAEYMASYAQILEDRVNLTAQQYKELVWRISTEILHHHPKSTMDDYNVIYERMKHSGFKHYLKISLEHSFHLMLHGQIEAAKQKLSEAESWRHGKETTSQYQMTKLIQAYRSLLDYIIWYEKKSMLSGNDSFESDSQGMQNYYRQASINLKEILSNPGVWDPFILSYVTMLEFKEDQEEALEVLNKYAYDDSFPPNPNAHVFLYQYLKRHDASQKKLKRVLKTLHFLVPSHELTLEYFSLLLQSGSKKDHQKAVEVALDMLDFACWRSNLDVWKCLQNSIQNLQTGEDWKSFVEEKMAVRKEWWPALHYTKFHAIKDSEENPELLKVKASLISVLCPDRTLKYSVELESCQE
;
A
#
# COMPACT_ATOMS: atom_id res chain seq x y z
N MET A 1 -8.85 4.19 -12.99
CA MET A 1 -9.49 4.75 -11.79
C MET A 1 -10.54 5.75 -12.28
N ASP A 2 -11.69 5.80 -11.60
CA ASP A 2 -12.93 6.55 -11.94
C ASP A 2 -14.07 5.77 -12.65
N ASP A 3 -14.34 4.53 -12.25
CA ASP A 3 -15.58 3.84 -12.68
C ASP A 3 -16.44 3.28 -11.51
N LEU A 4 -16.10 3.59 -10.25
CA LEU A 4 -16.92 3.14 -9.11
C LEU A 4 -18.16 4.02 -8.86
N GLU A 5 -18.18 5.27 -9.34
CA GLU A 5 -19.32 6.17 -9.16
C GLU A 5 -20.42 5.97 -10.21
N LYS A 6 -20.13 5.31 -11.34
CA LYS A 6 -21.12 5.04 -12.39
C LYS A 6 -22.07 3.88 -12.07
N GLU A 7 -21.76 3.03 -11.09
CA GLU A 7 -22.56 1.85 -10.75
C GLU A 7 -23.64 2.10 -9.68
N LEU A 8 -23.76 3.32 -9.13
CA LEU A 8 -24.69 3.64 -8.03
C LEU A 8 -25.88 4.53 -8.41
N ASN A 9 -25.98 5.02 -9.65
CA ASN A 9 -27.15 5.78 -10.09
C ASN A 9 -28.15 4.88 -10.85
N PRO A 10 -29.43 4.80 -10.43
CA PRO A 10 -30.47 4.25 -11.28
C PRO A 10 -30.63 5.19 -12.49
N ARG A 11 -30.35 4.69 -13.71
CA ARG A 11 -30.71 5.41 -14.93
C ARG A 11 -32.22 5.26 -15.13
N GLU A 12 -32.95 6.35 -14.92
CA GLU A 12 -34.28 6.53 -15.49
C GLU A 12 -34.11 6.80 -16.99
N ASP A 13 -34.60 5.87 -17.80
CA ASP A 13 -34.73 6.03 -19.25
C ASP A 13 -35.92 6.95 -19.55
N MET A 14 -35.67 8.20 -19.96
CA MET A 14 -36.49 9.10 -20.80
C MET A 14 -35.55 10.25 -21.20
N GLU A 15 -35.47 10.83 -22.39
CA GLU A 15 -36.22 10.80 -23.65
C GLU A 15 -35.41 11.68 -24.64
N ASN A 16 -35.62 11.47 -25.93
CA ASN A 16 -35.57 12.44 -27.03
C ASN A 16 -34.25 13.12 -27.47
N ASP A 17 -34.05 12.99 -28.79
CA ASP A 17 -33.26 13.85 -29.67
C ASP A 17 -33.63 15.33 -29.48
N ASP A 18 -32.63 16.21 -29.44
CA ASP A 18 -32.52 17.37 -30.34
C ASP A 18 -31.18 18.11 -30.15
N ASP A 19 -30.70 18.64 -31.27
CA ASP A 19 -29.40 19.25 -31.55
C ASP A 19 -29.05 20.54 -30.77
N ALA A 20 -27.74 20.81 -30.59
CA ALA A 20 -27.03 22.00 -31.10
C ALA A 20 -25.80 22.42 -30.28
N ASP A 21 -24.64 22.30 -30.94
CA ASP A 21 -23.54 23.28 -31.13
C ASP A 21 -22.93 24.12 -29.98
N ASP A 22 -21.59 23.96 -29.90
CA ASP A 22 -20.52 24.97 -29.96
C ASP A 22 -19.91 25.67 -28.71
N SER A 23 -18.57 25.78 -28.79
CA SER A 23 -17.68 26.83 -28.24
C SER A 23 -17.04 26.75 -26.83
N CYS A 24 -15.76 26.38 -26.84
CA CYS A 24 -14.53 27.03 -26.33
C CYS A 24 -14.43 27.76 -24.95
N ASP A 25 -13.35 27.39 -24.23
CA ASP A 25 -12.41 28.20 -23.42
C ASP A 25 -12.84 28.96 -22.15
N ASN A 26 -12.29 28.51 -21.00
CA ASN A 26 -11.25 29.19 -20.19
C ASN A 26 -11.39 29.04 -18.65
N SER A 27 -10.24 28.70 -18.06
CA SER A 27 -9.74 28.95 -16.69
C SER A 27 -10.68 29.48 -15.60
N SER A 28 -10.79 28.75 -14.49
CA SER A 28 -10.76 29.36 -13.16
C SER A 28 -10.43 28.35 -12.06
N ARG A 29 -9.52 28.78 -11.17
CA ARG A 29 -9.14 28.14 -9.91
C ARG A 29 -10.39 27.82 -9.07
N LYS A 30 -10.50 26.61 -8.53
CA LYS A 30 -11.45 26.32 -7.45
C LYS A 30 -10.72 25.82 -6.21
N GLU A 31 -10.73 26.71 -5.22
CA GLU A 31 -10.52 26.47 -3.81
C GLU A 31 -11.44 25.35 -3.28
N GLY A 32 -10.93 24.61 -2.30
CA GLY A 32 -11.71 24.07 -1.19
C GLY A 32 -12.95 23.24 -1.54
N SER A 33 -12.76 22.06 -2.12
CA SER A 33 -13.78 21.01 -2.01
C SER A 33 -13.78 20.52 -0.55
N SER A 34 -14.74 20.99 0.23
CA SER A 34 -15.12 20.31 1.47
C SER A 34 -15.51 18.89 1.10
N PHE A 35 -14.77 17.89 1.60
CA PHE A 35 -15.19 16.49 1.56
C PHE A 35 -16.54 16.38 2.31
N LYS A 36 -17.65 16.56 1.58
CA LYS A 36 -18.95 16.08 2.04
C LYS A 36 -18.86 14.58 1.95
N LEU A 37 -18.71 13.93 3.10
CA LEU A 37 -19.06 12.52 3.23
C LEU A 37 -20.48 12.39 2.68
N ASP A 38 -20.63 11.66 1.57
CA ASP A 38 -21.94 11.35 1.05
C ASP A 38 -22.76 10.73 2.17
N LEU A 39 -23.92 11.32 2.43
CA LEU A 39 -24.89 10.72 3.33
C LEU A 39 -25.22 9.34 2.77
N ILE A 40 -24.78 8.30 3.50
CA ILE A 40 -25.08 6.91 3.20
C ILE A 40 -26.60 6.79 3.03
N GLN A 41 -27.06 6.55 1.80
CA GLN A 41 -28.47 6.31 1.55
C GLN A 41 -28.92 5.08 2.36
N PRO A 42 -30.08 5.11 3.02
CA PRO A 42 -30.59 3.95 3.73
C PRO A 42 -30.73 2.76 2.76
N ILE A 43 -30.00 1.68 3.04
CA ILE A 43 -29.84 0.49 2.17
C ILE A 43 -31.19 -0.23 1.93
N CYS A 44 -32.18 -0.01 2.80
CA CYS A 44 -33.51 -0.57 2.66
C CYS A 44 -34.55 0.48 3.08
N GLN A 45 -35.05 1.25 2.12
CA GLN A 45 -36.11 2.24 2.38
C GLN A 45 -37.45 1.53 2.49
N LYS A 46 -38.24 1.90 3.50
CA LYS A 46 -39.63 1.43 3.65
C LYS A 46 -40.44 1.87 2.42
N THR A 47 -40.82 0.93 1.57
CA THR A 47 -41.70 1.21 0.43
C THR A 47 -43.16 1.17 0.88
N LEU A 48 -44.02 1.99 0.25
CA LEU A 48 -45.44 2.12 0.61
C LEU A 48 -46.25 0.81 0.44
N HIS A 49 -45.68 -0.20 -0.23
CA HIS A 49 -46.28 -1.52 -0.47
C HIS A 49 -45.29 -2.68 -0.20
N GLU A 50 -44.59 -2.64 0.95
CA GLU A 50 -43.71 -3.73 1.36
C GLU A 50 -44.52 -4.98 1.79
N ASN A 51 -44.19 -6.16 1.25
CA ASN A 51 -44.81 -7.42 1.69
C ASN A 51 -44.26 -7.84 3.08
N GLY A 52 -44.97 -8.72 3.79
CA GLY A 52 -44.56 -9.14 5.15
C GLY A 52 -43.17 -9.80 5.21
N PHE A 53 -42.73 -10.42 4.11
CA PHE A 53 -41.39 -11.01 3.99
C PHE A 53 -40.30 -9.94 3.96
N HIS A 54 -40.38 -8.94 3.07
CA HIS A 54 -39.42 -7.85 2.98
C HIS A 54 -39.37 -7.04 4.27
N GLN A 55 -40.52 -6.78 4.90
CA GLN A 55 -40.58 -6.11 6.19
C GLN A 55 -39.79 -6.88 7.26
N SER A 56 -39.92 -8.21 7.29
CA SER A 56 -39.19 -9.06 8.24
C SER A 56 -37.69 -9.06 7.94
N VAL A 57 -37.29 -9.17 6.67
CA VAL A 57 -35.89 -9.12 6.24
C VAL A 57 -35.23 -7.78 6.61
N ARG A 58 -35.92 -6.66 6.39
CA ARG A 58 -35.43 -5.33 6.76
C ARG A 58 -35.21 -5.22 8.27
N LEU A 59 -36.17 -5.67 9.08
CA LEU A 59 -36.03 -5.71 10.53
C LEU A 59 -34.88 -6.60 10.98
N CYS A 60 -34.71 -7.78 10.37
CA CYS A 60 -33.56 -8.65 10.64
C CYS A 60 -32.23 -7.93 10.36
N LEU A 61 -32.11 -7.20 9.24
CA LEU A 61 -30.90 -6.43 8.93
C LEU A 61 -30.63 -5.31 9.95
N GLU A 62 -31.67 -4.61 10.40
CA GLU A 62 -31.57 -3.59 11.47
C GLU A 62 -31.07 -4.21 12.78
N TYR A 63 -31.62 -5.36 13.18
CA TYR A 63 -31.18 -6.06 14.39
C TYR A 63 -29.77 -6.63 14.28
N ILE A 64 -29.38 -7.16 13.11
CA ILE A 64 -27.99 -7.57 12.84
C ILE A 64 -27.04 -6.40 13.05
N ARG A 65 -27.35 -5.25 12.43
CA ARG A 65 -26.52 -4.04 12.55
C ARG A 65 -26.39 -3.60 14.01
N GLU A 66 -27.49 -3.52 14.75
CA GLU A 66 -27.49 -3.15 16.17
C GLU A 66 -26.69 -4.15 17.01
N ALA A 67 -26.81 -5.46 16.74
CA ALA A 67 -26.05 -6.47 17.45
C ALA A 67 -24.54 -6.36 17.17
N MET A 68 -24.14 -6.18 15.91
CA MET A 68 -22.73 -6.01 15.51
C MET A 68 -22.11 -4.75 16.13
N LEU A 69 -22.82 -3.60 16.10
CA LEU A 69 -22.35 -2.34 16.71
C LEU A 69 -22.11 -2.45 18.22
N HIS A 70 -22.84 -3.33 18.90
CA HIS A 70 -22.71 -3.59 20.33
C HIS A 70 -21.86 -4.85 20.64
N HIS A 71 -21.14 -5.39 19.66
CA HIS A 71 -20.33 -6.62 19.78
C HIS A 71 -21.10 -7.86 20.29
N ARG A 72 -22.42 -7.91 20.03
CA ARG A 72 -23.31 -9.04 20.36
C ARG A 72 -23.32 -10.06 19.23
N TRP A 73 -22.18 -10.70 18.98
CA TRP A 73 -21.96 -11.54 17.79
C TRP A 73 -22.82 -12.82 17.73
N LEU A 74 -23.16 -13.41 18.89
CA LEU A 74 -24.08 -14.55 18.97
C LEU A 74 -25.48 -14.17 18.46
N GLU A 75 -26.01 -13.05 18.97
CA GLU A 75 -27.30 -12.51 18.58
C GLU A 75 -27.31 -12.10 17.10
N ALA A 76 -26.21 -11.48 16.62
CA ALA A 76 -26.05 -11.16 15.21
C ALA A 76 -26.12 -12.42 14.32
N ALA A 77 -25.49 -13.52 14.73
CA ALA A 77 -25.51 -14.78 13.99
C ALA A 77 -26.93 -15.40 13.93
N GLU A 78 -27.70 -15.32 15.02
CA GLU A 78 -29.08 -15.80 15.07
C GLU A 78 -29.99 -15.05 14.08
N TYR A 79 -29.90 -13.71 14.05
CA TYR A 79 -30.63 -12.93 13.07
C TYR A 79 -30.13 -13.18 11.64
N MET A 80 -28.82 -13.38 11.46
CA MET A 80 -28.21 -13.64 10.16
C MET A 80 -28.71 -14.94 9.52
N ALA A 81 -28.95 -15.98 10.34
CA ALA A 81 -29.53 -17.24 9.87
C ALA A 81 -30.92 -17.03 9.20
N SER A 82 -31.71 -16.10 9.73
CA SER A 82 -33.01 -15.73 9.16
C SER A 82 -32.88 -14.80 7.96
N TYR A 83 -32.00 -13.79 8.05
CA TYR A 83 -31.77 -12.81 6.98
C TYR A 83 -31.29 -13.47 5.68
N ALA A 84 -30.51 -14.56 5.75
CA ALA A 84 -30.03 -15.30 4.58
C ALA A 84 -31.13 -15.79 3.63
N GLN A 85 -32.39 -15.87 4.08
CA GLN A 85 -33.55 -16.19 3.21
C GLN A 85 -33.78 -15.17 2.10
N ILE A 86 -33.27 -13.94 2.23
CA ILE A 86 -33.35 -12.92 1.16
C ILE A 86 -32.69 -13.39 -0.15
N LEU A 87 -31.78 -14.36 -0.09
CA LEU A 87 -31.16 -14.96 -1.27
C LEU A 87 -32.15 -15.77 -2.14
N GLU A 88 -33.29 -16.15 -1.59
CA GLU A 88 -34.34 -16.92 -2.29
C GLU A 88 -35.38 -16.01 -2.97
N ASP A 89 -35.32 -14.69 -2.74
CA ASP A 89 -36.23 -13.72 -3.34
C ASP A 89 -36.01 -13.61 -4.85
N ARG A 90 -37.00 -14.05 -5.62
CA ARG A 90 -37.00 -14.03 -7.09
C ARG A 90 -37.63 -12.76 -7.68
N VAL A 91 -38.25 -11.92 -6.85
CA VAL A 91 -39.10 -10.81 -7.32
C VAL A 91 -38.27 -9.54 -7.58
N ASN A 92 -37.16 -9.34 -6.88
CA ASN A 92 -36.35 -8.13 -6.97
C ASN A 92 -35.06 -8.30 -7.79
N LEU A 93 -34.90 -7.48 -8.83
CA LEU A 93 -33.66 -7.32 -9.62
C LEU A 93 -32.48 -6.75 -8.80
N THR A 94 -32.71 -6.30 -7.55
CA THR A 94 -31.69 -5.86 -6.59
C THR A 94 -30.99 -7.02 -5.85
N ALA A 95 -31.26 -8.28 -6.22
CA ALA A 95 -30.67 -9.50 -5.65
C ALA A 95 -29.13 -9.50 -5.58
N GLN A 96 -28.44 -8.68 -6.37
CA GLN A 96 -26.97 -8.61 -6.35
C GLN A 96 -26.42 -7.92 -5.09
N GLN A 97 -27.01 -6.79 -4.68
CA GLN A 97 -26.55 -6.06 -3.49
C GLN A 97 -26.78 -6.88 -2.22
N TYR A 98 -27.90 -7.62 -2.16
CA TYR A 98 -28.17 -8.52 -1.04
C TYR A 98 -27.19 -9.68 -0.94
N LYS A 99 -26.68 -10.21 -2.07
CA LYS A 99 -25.64 -11.26 -2.04
C LYS A 99 -24.35 -10.74 -1.46
N GLU A 100 -23.90 -9.56 -1.86
CA GLU A 100 -22.70 -8.95 -1.29
C GLU A 100 -22.86 -8.64 0.20
N LEU A 101 -24.01 -8.09 0.61
CA LEU A 101 -24.32 -7.85 2.01
C LEU A 101 -24.32 -9.14 2.83
N VAL A 102 -25.00 -10.18 2.35
CA VAL A 102 -25.05 -11.48 3.05
C VAL A 102 -23.67 -12.07 3.19
N TRP A 103 -22.85 -12.04 2.14
CA TRP A 103 -21.47 -12.52 2.20
C TRP A 103 -20.64 -11.74 3.23
N ARG A 104 -20.56 -10.41 3.11
CA ARG A 104 -19.70 -9.57 3.97
C ARG A 104 -20.14 -9.59 5.43
N ILE A 105 -21.44 -9.54 5.70
CA ILE A 105 -21.97 -9.60 7.07
C ILE A 105 -21.72 -10.97 7.68
N SER A 106 -21.93 -12.06 6.92
CA SER A 106 -21.68 -13.41 7.43
C SER A 106 -20.22 -13.62 7.80
N THR A 107 -19.29 -13.19 6.94
CA THR A 107 -17.86 -13.35 7.19
C THR A 107 -17.39 -12.53 8.38
N GLU A 108 -17.88 -11.30 8.52
CA GLU A 108 -17.59 -10.44 9.68
C GLU A 108 -18.12 -11.02 11.00
N ILE A 109 -19.37 -11.51 11.00
CA ILE A 109 -19.95 -12.17 12.18
C ILE A 109 -19.12 -13.39 12.56
N LEU A 110 -18.77 -14.25 11.59
CA LEU A 110 -17.94 -15.42 11.85
C LEU A 110 -16.55 -15.04 12.37
N HIS A 111 -15.97 -13.91 11.95
CA HIS A 111 -14.68 -13.42 12.45
C HIS A 111 -14.67 -13.16 13.94
N HIS A 112 -15.78 -12.69 14.48
CA HIS A 112 -15.89 -12.34 15.89
C HIS A 112 -16.70 -13.34 16.71
N HIS A 113 -17.25 -14.37 16.09
CA HIS A 113 -18.08 -15.34 16.78
C HIS A 113 -17.21 -16.31 17.61
N PRO A 114 -17.45 -16.43 18.95
CA PRO A 114 -16.54 -17.15 19.84
C PRO A 114 -16.48 -18.66 19.61
N LYS A 115 -17.41 -19.21 18.82
CA LYS A 115 -17.49 -20.64 18.49
C LYS A 115 -17.36 -20.93 16.99
N SER A 116 -16.96 -19.95 16.18
CA SER A 116 -16.78 -20.18 14.74
C SER A 116 -15.67 -21.20 14.49
N THR A 117 -15.91 -22.11 13.56
CA THR A 117 -14.94 -23.09 13.07
C THR A 117 -14.59 -22.81 11.61
N MET A 118 -13.49 -23.38 11.11
CA MET A 118 -13.12 -23.27 9.70
C MET A 118 -14.22 -23.83 8.76
N ASP A 119 -14.95 -24.84 9.20
CA ASP A 119 -16.03 -25.43 8.42
C ASP A 119 -17.19 -24.44 8.25
N ASP A 120 -17.48 -23.61 9.26
CA ASP A 120 -18.51 -22.58 9.17
C ASP A 120 -18.18 -21.55 8.08
N TYR A 121 -16.92 -21.12 7.99
CA TYR A 121 -16.45 -20.25 6.90
C TYR A 121 -16.56 -20.93 5.54
N ASN A 122 -16.09 -22.17 5.43
CA ASN A 122 -16.14 -22.93 4.19
C ASN A 122 -17.58 -23.05 3.67
N VAL A 123 -18.54 -23.34 4.55
CA VAL A 123 -19.96 -23.44 4.21
C VAL A 123 -20.49 -22.11 3.66
N ILE A 124 -20.19 -20.98 4.32
CA ILE A 124 -20.62 -19.66 3.85
C ILE A 124 -19.97 -19.33 2.51
N TYR A 125 -18.66 -19.47 2.37
CA TYR A 125 -17.98 -19.17 1.11
C TYR A 125 -18.50 -20.04 -0.04
N GLU A 126 -18.64 -21.35 0.15
CA GLU A 126 -19.15 -22.23 -0.89
C GLU A 126 -20.60 -21.91 -1.24
N ARG A 127 -21.47 -21.61 -0.26
CA ARG A 127 -22.84 -21.14 -0.55
C ARG A 127 -22.83 -19.85 -1.35
N MET A 128 -21.99 -18.88 -0.98
CA MET A 128 -21.97 -17.57 -1.60
C MET A 128 -21.34 -17.57 -3.00
N LYS A 129 -20.31 -18.39 -3.25
CA LYS A 129 -19.75 -18.62 -4.59
C LYS A 129 -20.83 -19.03 -5.59
N HIS A 130 -21.71 -19.95 -5.19
CA HIS A 130 -22.77 -20.48 -6.05
C HIS A 130 -24.04 -19.60 -6.08
N SER A 131 -24.11 -18.56 -5.25
CA SER A 131 -25.27 -17.66 -5.20
C SER A 131 -25.37 -16.71 -6.39
N GLY A 132 -24.26 -16.43 -7.12
CA GLY A 132 -24.28 -15.57 -8.30
C GLY A 132 -22.94 -15.46 -9.03
N PHE A 133 -23.01 -15.39 -10.37
CA PHE A 133 -21.85 -15.46 -11.26
C PHE A 133 -20.88 -14.26 -11.15
N LYS A 134 -21.35 -13.08 -10.73
CA LYS A 134 -20.51 -11.86 -10.71
C LYS A 134 -19.52 -11.80 -9.55
N HIS A 135 -19.82 -12.44 -8.42
CA HIS A 135 -18.95 -12.39 -7.22
C HIS A 135 -18.06 -13.61 -7.05
N TYR A 136 -18.26 -14.67 -7.84
CA TYR A 136 -17.55 -15.94 -7.67
C TYR A 136 -16.02 -15.79 -7.54
N LEU A 137 -15.41 -15.02 -8.44
CA LEU A 137 -13.96 -14.77 -8.42
C LEU A 137 -13.50 -13.99 -7.17
N LYS A 138 -14.23 -12.95 -6.77
CA LYS A 138 -13.94 -12.14 -5.57
C LYS A 138 -14.05 -12.98 -4.29
N ILE A 139 -15.12 -13.77 -4.17
CA ILE A 139 -15.38 -14.63 -3.03
C ILE A 139 -14.32 -15.74 -2.95
N SER A 140 -13.93 -16.33 -4.09
CA SER A 140 -12.84 -17.30 -4.13
C SER A 140 -11.51 -16.72 -3.69
N LEU A 141 -11.20 -15.47 -4.05
CA LEU A 141 -9.99 -14.79 -3.60
C LEU A 141 -10.01 -14.55 -2.08
N GLU A 142 -11.11 -14.03 -1.54
CA GLU A 142 -11.26 -13.83 -0.09
C GLU A 142 -11.17 -15.15 0.70
N HIS A 143 -11.82 -16.20 0.19
CA HIS A 143 -11.75 -17.55 0.78
C HIS A 143 -10.29 -18.04 0.80
N SER A 144 -9.53 -17.88 -0.28
CA SER A 144 -8.12 -18.25 -0.30
C SER A 144 -7.28 -17.45 0.70
N PHE A 145 -7.54 -16.15 0.89
CA PHE A 145 -6.86 -15.37 1.94
C PHE A 145 -7.20 -15.85 3.34
N HIS A 146 -8.47 -16.20 3.59
CA HIS A 146 -8.87 -16.79 4.86
C HIS A 146 -8.13 -18.11 5.14
N LEU A 147 -8.01 -18.99 4.14
CA LEU A 147 -7.25 -20.24 4.26
C LEU A 147 -5.77 -19.99 4.53
N MET A 148 -5.16 -19.01 3.84
CA MET A 148 -3.77 -18.60 4.08
C MET A 148 -3.52 -18.11 5.50
N LEU A 149 -4.42 -17.28 6.05
CA LEU A 149 -4.33 -16.79 7.44
C LEU A 149 -4.33 -17.92 8.48
N HIS A 150 -4.89 -19.07 8.12
CA HIS A 150 -4.95 -20.27 8.97
C HIS A 150 -3.91 -21.33 8.58
N GLY A 151 -2.90 -20.96 7.78
CA GLY A 151 -1.79 -21.84 7.38
C GLY A 151 -2.18 -22.94 6.37
N GLN A 152 -3.36 -22.88 5.76
CA GLN A 152 -3.83 -23.87 4.79
C GLN A 152 -3.46 -23.46 3.34
N ILE A 153 -2.17 -23.40 3.05
CA ILE A 153 -1.61 -22.88 1.79
C ILE A 153 -2.07 -23.67 0.56
N GLU A 154 -2.05 -25.00 0.65
CA GLU A 154 -2.43 -25.91 -0.44
C GLU A 154 -3.92 -25.84 -0.73
N ALA A 155 -4.75 -25.77 0.31
CA ALA A 155 -6.20 -25.58 0.17
C ALA A 155 -6.49 -24.22 -0.47
N ALA A 156 -5.80 -23.15 -0.06
CA ALA A 156 -5.92 -21.83 -0.65
C ALA A 156 -5.58 -21.85 -2.15
N LYS A 157 -4.50 -22.56 -2.53
CA LYS A 157 -4.10 -22.73 -3.93
C LYS A 157 -5.16 -23.49 -4.71
N GLN A 158 -5.70 -24.57 -4.16
CA GLN A 158 -6.75 -25.35 -4.81
C GLN A 158 -7.97 -24.48 -5.12
N LYS A 159 -8.41 -23.65 -4.16
CA LYS A 159 -9.53 -22.71 -4.37
C LYS A 159 -9.27 -21.69 -5.48
N LEU A 160 -8.05 -21.16 -5.60
CA LEU A 160 -7.71 -20.27 -6.72
C LEU A 160 -7.64 -21.02 -8.06
N SER A 161 -7.19 -22.27 -8.05
CA SER A 161 -7.10 -23.11 -9.25
C SER A 161 -8.49 -23.46 -9.80
N GLU A 162 -9.42 -23.80 -8.91
CA GLU A 162 -10.84 -23.96 -9.22
C GLU A 162 -11.40 -22.66 -9.80
N ALA A 163 -11.10 -21.52 -9.16
CA ALA A 163 -11.60 -20.22 -9.57
C ALA A 163 -11.13 -19.77 -10.95
N GLU A 164 -9.87 -20.01 -11.29
CA GLU A 164 -9.30 -19.66 -12.59
C GLU A 164 -9.87 -20.50 -13.74
N SER A 165 -10.21 -21.77 -13.47
CA SER A 165 -10.81 -22.66 -14.47
C SER A 165 -12.28 -22.33 -14.76
N TRP A 166 -12.90 -21.50 -13.92
CA TRP A 166 -14.31 -21.18 -13.99
C TRP A 166 -14.58 -20.21 -15.14
N ARG A 167 -15.30 -20.67 -16.16
CA ARG A 167 -15.72 -19.87 -17.32
C ARG A 167 -17.24 -19.79 -17.38
N HIS A 168 -17.79 -18.57 -17.35
CA HIS A 168 -19.22 -18.35 -17.53
C HIS A 168 -19.51 -17.08 -18.32
N GLY A 169 -20.23 -17.22 -19.44
CA GLY A 169 -20.67 -16.08 -20.26
C GLY A 169 -19.54 -15.40 -21.04
N LYS A 170 -19.81 -14.18 -21.53
CA LYS A 170 -18.81 -13.31 -22.16
C LYS A 170 -17.95 -12.67 -21.07
N GLU A 171 -16.63 -12.79 -21.18
CA GLU A 171 -15.68 -12.19 -20.25
C GLU A 171 -15.73 -10.66 -20.36
N THR A 172 -16.10 -10.01 -19.26
CA THR A 172 -16.03 -8.56 -19.12
C THR A 172 -14.60 -8.13 -18.75
N THR A 173 -14.24 -6.87 -19.00
CA THR A 173 -12.93 -6.33 -18.62
C THR A 173 -12.64 -6.46 -17.12
N SER A 174 -13.64 -6.26 -16.27
CA SER A 174 -13.51 -6.43 -14.81
C SER A 174 -13.24 -7.89 -14.42
N GLN A 175 -13.92 -8.84 -15.07
CA GLN A 175 -13.66 -10.27 -14.86
C GLN A 175 -12.24 -10.64 -15.31
N TYR A 176 -11.79 -10.14 -16.46
CA TYR A 176 -10.44 -10.37 -16.95
C TYR A 176 -9.37 -9.90 -15.94
N GLN A 177 -9.52 -8.69 -15.40
CA GLN A 177 -8.61 -8.16 -14.37
C GLN A 177 -8.62 -9.01 -13.10
N MET A 178 -9.81 -9.45 -12.65
CA MET A 178 -9.94 -10.31 -11.48
C MET A 178 -9.31 -11.69 -11.72
N THR A 179 -9.46 -12.26 -12.92
CA THR A 179 -8.80 -13.51 -13.32
C THR A 179 -7.27 -13.35 -13.28
N LYS A 180 -6.73 -12.23 -13.78
CA LYS A 180 -5.29 -11.94 -13.67
C LYS A 180 -4.82 -11.84 -12.22
N LEU A 181 -5.63 -11.25 -11.34
CA LEU A 181 -5.32 -11.19 -9.91
C LEU A 181 -5.33 -12.60 -9.26
N ILE A 182 -6.31 -13.44 -9.59
CA ILE A 182 -6.35 -14.84 -9.15
C ILE A 182 -5.13 -15.61 -9.63
N GLN A 183 -4.75 -15.44 -10.90
CA GLN A 183 -3.53 -16.04 -11.46
C GLN A 183 -2.28 -15.59 -10.70
N ALA A 184 -2.21 -14.31 -10.31
CA ALA A 184 -1.10 -13.76 -9.53
C ALA A 184 -0.99 -14.44 -8.17
N TYR A 185 -2.07 -14.44 -7.40
CA TYR A 185 -2.07 -15.06 -6.08
C TYR A 185 -1.88 -16.57 -6.13
N ARG A 186 -2.45 -17.28 -7.10
CA ARG A 186 -2.17 -18.72 -7.29
C ARG A 186 -0.69 -18.97 -7.51
N SER A 187 -0.05 -18.16 -8.34
CA SER A 187 1.38 -18.28 -8.67
C SER A 187 2.27 -17.89 -7.50
N LEU A 188 1.83 -16.94 -6.67
CA LEU A 188 2.48 -16.62 -5.40
C LEU A 188 2.40 -17.80 -4.42
N LEU A 189 1.27 -18.51 -4.37
CA LEU A 189 1.16 -19.74 -3.57
C LEU A 189 2.04 -20.87 -4.12
N ASP A 190 2.14 -21.02 -5.45
CA ASP A 190 3.12 -21.93 -6.06
C ASP A 190 4.55 -21.57 -5.64
N TYR A 191 4.90 -20.29 -5.60
CA TYR A 191 6.19 -19.80 -5.12
C TYR A 191 6.40 -20.11 -3.63
N ILE A 192 5.41 -19.88 -2.77
CA ILE A 192 5.52 -20.15 -1.32
C ILE A 192 5.76 -21.63 -1.07
N ILE A 193 4.97 -22.52 -1.70
CA ILE A 193 5.14 -23.97 -1.58
C ILE A 193 6.51 -24.41 -2.08
N TRP A 194 6.96 -23.85 -3.21
CA TRP A 194 8.32 -24.10 -3.71
C TRP A 194 9.40 -23.64 -2.72
N TYR A 195 9.24 -22.45 -2.16
CA TYR A 195 10.21 -21.84 -1.25
C TYR A 195 10.34 -22.66 0.04
N GLU A 196 9.22 -23.10 0.62
CA GLU A 196 9.21 -23.97 1.81
C GLU A 196 9.92 -25.30 1.53
N LYS A 197 9.58 -25.97 0.41
CA LYS A 197 10.24 -27.21 -0.02
C LYS A 197 11.75 -27.02 -0.25
N LYS A 198 12.15 -25.90 -0.87
CA LYS A 198 13.56 -25.53 -1.05
C LYS A 198 14.29 -25.41 0.29
N SER A 199 13.70 -24.70 1.25
CA SER A 199 14.29 -24.49 2.57
C SER A 199 14.47 -25.79 3.34
N MET A 200 13.52 -26.72 3.24
CA MET A 200 13.63 -28.05 3.87
C MET A 200 14.75 -28.91 3.27
N LEU A 201 15.02 -28.81 1.97
CA LEU A 201 16.08 -29.56 1.29
C LEU A 201 17.49 -29.07 1.62
N SER A 202 17.65 -27.79 1.97
CA SER A 202 18.96 -27.24 2.35
C SER A 202 19.55 -27.84 3.65
N GLY A 203 18.78 -28.67 4.37
CA GLY A 203 19.20 -29.32 5.62
C GLY A 203 19.31 -30.85 5.59
N ASN A 204 18.91 -31.56 4.51
CA ASN A 204 18.93 -33.03 4.46
C ASN A 204 19.16 -33.58 3.05
N ASP A 205 20.20 -34.42 2.88
CA ASP A 205 20.68 -35.01 1.61
C ASP A 205 19.84 -36.21 1.08
N SER A 206 18.55 -36.27 1.37
CA SER A 206 17.71 -37.41 0.96
C SER A 206 16.38 -36.92 0.42
N PHE A 207 16.06 -37.27 -0.84
CA PHE A 207 14.74 -37.42 -1.48
C PHE A 207 14.70 -36.90 -2.93
N GLU A 208 15.19 -37.70 -3.89
CA GLU A 208 15.08 -37.41 -5.33
C GLU A 208 13.62 -37.27 -5.82
N SER A 209 12.64 -37.92 -5.17
CA SER A 209 11.21 -37.82 -5.52
C SER A 209 10.60 -36.44 -5.22
N ASP A 210 11.03 -35.78 -4.14
CA ASP A 210 10.52 -34.44 -3.76
C ASP A 210 11.08 -33.34 -4.66
N SER A 211 12.19 -33.61 -5.35
CA SER A 211 12.80 -32.70 -6.32
C SER A 211 11.87 -32.43 -7.51
N GLN A 212 11.16 -33.45 -8.03
CA GLN A 212 10.29 -33.29 -9.19
C GLN A 212 9.05 -32.43 -8.87
N GLY A 213 8.45 -32.65 -7.70
CA GLY A 213 7.34 -31.83 -7.21
C GLY A 213 7.76 -30.37 -7.02
N MET A 214 8.91 -30.15 -6.37
CA MET A 214 9.50 -28.82 -6.22
C MET A 214 9.77 -28.13 -7.57
N GLN A 215 10.36 -28.83 -8.55
CA GLN A 215 10.61 -28.25 -9.88
C GLN A 215 9.32 -27.89 -10.61
N ASN A 216 8.23 -28.64 -10.42
CA ASN A 216 6.93 -28.30 -11.00
C ASN A 216 6.39 -26.98 -10.42
N TYR A 217 6.43 -26.81 -9.09
CA TYR A 217 6.02 -25.54 -8.45
C TYR A 217 6.88 -24.37 -8.93
N TYR A 218 8.20 -24.55 -8.99
CA TYR A 218 9.11 -23.56 -9.56
C TYR A 218 8.71 -23.16 -10.99
N ARG A 219 8.49 -24.15 -11.87
CA ARG A 219 8.17 -23.90 -13.27
C ARG A 219 6.84 -23.15 -13.42
N GLN A 220 5.81 -23.56 -12.68
CA GLN A 220 4.48 -22.93 -12.75
C GLN A 220 4.52 -21.50 -12.23
N ALA A 221 5.12 -21.27 -11.06
CA ALA A 221 5.28 -19.92 -10.51
C ALA A 221 6.08 -19.02 -11.46
N SER A 222 7.20 -19.51 -12.00
CA SER A 222 8.10 -18.72 -12.86
C SER A 222 7.40 -18.24 -14.13
N ILE A 223 6.71 -19.15 -14.84
CA ILE A 223 6.02 -18.82 -16.10
C ILE A 223 4.89 -17.80 -15.84
N ASN A 224 4.05 -18.08 -14.85
CA ASN A 224 2.88 -17.24 -14.59
C ASN A 224 3.27 -15.87 -14.01
N LEU A 225 4.25 -15.80 -13.11
CA LEU A 225 4.73 -14.53 -12.58
C LEU A 225 5.34 -13.68 -13.71
N LYS A 226 6.15 -14.27 -14.60
CA LYS A 226 6.70 -13.55 -15.77
C LYS A 226 5.60 -12.93 -16.64
N GLU A 227 4.53 -13.67 -16.91
CA GLU A 227 3.40 -13.17 -17.68
C GLU A 227 2.70 -12.01 -16.95
N ILE A 228 2.46 -12.15 -15.65
CA ILE A 228 1.70 -11.17 -14.87
C ILE A 228 2.46 -9.86 -14.75
N LEU A 229 3.77 -9.93 -14.49
CA LEU A 229 4.67 -8.79 -14.38
C LEU A 229 4.85 -8.02 -15.69
N SER A 230 4.42 -8.59 -16.82
CA SER A 230 4.38 -7.89 -18.10
C SER A 230 3.20 -6.92 -18.22
N ASN A 231 2.19 -7.04 -17.35
CA ASN A 231 1.03 -6.13 -17.33
C ASN A 231 1.33 -4.91 -16.45
N PRO A 232 1.00 -3.69 -16.90
CA PRO A 232 1.12 -2.49 -16.07
C PRO A 232 0.37 -2.60 -14.74
N GLY A 233 1.05 -2.33 -13.63
CA GLY A 233 0.47 -2.40 -12.29
C GLY A 233 1.52 -2.31 -11.19
N VAL A 234 1.06 -2.23 -9.93
CA VAL A 234 1.92 -2.32 -8.75
C VAL A 234 1.91 -3.78 -8.27
N TRP A 235 3.04 -4.45 -8.45
CA TRP A 235 3.22 -5.89 -8.28
C TRP A 235 4.26 -6.26 -7.22
N ASP A 236 4.46 -5.42 -6.20
CA ASP A 236 5.54 -5.53 -5.21
C ASP A 236 5.83 -6.95 -4.68
N PRO A 237 4.87 -7.67 -4.08
CA PRO A 237 5.14 -9.01 -3.57
C PRO A 237 5.50 -10.01 -4.68
N PHE A 238 4.92 -9.85 -5.87
CA PHE A 238 5.13 -10.76 -7.01
C PHE A 238 6.50 -10.53 -7.67
N ILE A 239 6.95 -9.28 -7.77
CA ILE A 239 8.29 -8.91 -8.27
C ILE A 239 9.36 -9.56 -7.41
N LEU A 240 9.26 -9.42 -6.08
CA LEU A 240 10.24 -9.98 -5.16
C LEU A 240 10.29 -11.50 -5.20
N SER A 241 9.12 -12.16 -5.30
CA SER A 241 9.04 -13.61 -5.50
C SER A 241 9.74 -14.03 -6.78
N TYR A 242 9.46 -13.37 -7.90
CA TYR A 242 10.05 -13.73 -9.19
C TYR A 242 11.57 -13.49 -9.23
N VAL A 243 12.05 -12.35 -8.71
CA VAL A 243 13.49 -12.06 -8.60
C VAL A 243 14.20 -13.11 -7.74
N THR A 244 13.61 -13.54 -6.63
CA THR A 244 14.17 -14.60 -5.78
C THR A 244 14.32 -15.93 -6.54
N MET A 245 13.39 -16.23 -7.45
CA MET A 245 13.45 -17.42 -8.30
C MET A 245 14.57 -17.30 -9.36
N LEU A 246 14.73 -16.13 -9.96
CA LEU A 246 15.81 -15.86 -10.92
C LEU A 246 17.18 -15.93 -10.25
N GLU A 247 17.34 -15.34 -9.07
CA GLU A 247 18.56 -15.44 -8.27
C GLU A 247 18.90 -16.90 -7.93
N PHE A 248 17.89 -17.74 -7.67
CA PHE A 248 18.09 -19.19 -7.45
C PHE A 248 18.59 -19.94 -8.69
N LYS A 249 18.25 -19.48 -9.90
CA LYS A 249 18.80 -20.04 -11.16
C LYS A 249 20.05 -19.31 -11.64
N GLU A 250 20.57 -18.38 -10.84
CA GLU A 250 21.72 -17.53 -11.18
C GLU A 250 21.48 -16.68 -12.44
N ASP A 251 20.21 -16.42 -12.79
CA ASP A 251 19.84 -15.56 -13.92
C ASP A 251 19.82 -14.09 -13.51
N GLN A 252 21.02 -13.54 -13.34
CA GLN A 252 21.21 -12.16 -12.90
C GLN A 252 20.78 -11.13 -13.96
N GLU A 253 20.84 -11.50 -15.24
CA GLU A 253 20.49 -10.62 -16.35
C GLU A 253 18.97 -10.38 -16.37
N GLU A 254 18.17 -11.45 -16.35
CA GLU A 254 16.71 -11.33 -16.31
C GLU A 254 16.23 -10.64 -15.03
N ALA A 255 16.83 -10.96 -13.87
CA ALA A 255 16.47 -10.33 -12.61
C ALA A 255 16.69 -8.81 -12.64
N LEU A 256 17.82 -8.38 -13.21
CA LEU A 256 18.12 -6.95 -13.36
C LEU A 256 17.21 -6.29 -14.40
N GLU A 257 16.88 -6.97 -15.50
CA GLU A 257 15.94 -6.47 -16.52
C GLU A 257 14.56 -6.20 -15.91
N VAL A 258 14.01 -7.20 -15.20
CA VAL A 258 12.70 -7.10 -14.54
C VAL A 258 12.66 -5.93 -13.56
N LEU A 259 13.69 -5.79 -12.71
CA LEU A 259 13.75 -4.70 -11.73
C LEU A 259 13.92 -3.33 -12.38
N ASN A 260 14.70 -3.21 -13.46
CA ASN A 260 14.84 -1.94 -14.18
C ASN A 260 13.54 -1.56 -14.87
N LYS A 261 12.86 -2.51 -15.53
CA LYS A 261 11.57 -2.27 -16.16
C LYS A 261 10.56 -1.80 -15.11
N TYR A 262 10.45 -2.52 -13.99
CA TYR A 262 9.51 -2.15 -12.92
C TYR A 262 9.78 -0.77 -12.30
N ALA A 263 11.04 -0.32 -12.28
CA ALA A 263 11.43 0.96 -11.72
C ALA A 263 11.40 2.15 -12.70
N TYR A 264 11.53 1.91 -14.02
CA TYR A 264 11.75 2.99 -15.00
C TYR A 264 10.86 2.93 -16.24
N ASP A 265 10.03 1.90 -16.42
CA ASP A 265 9.10 1.83 -17.53
C ASP A 265 7.90 2.74 -17.26
N ASP A 266 7.81 3.83 -18.01
CA ASP A 266 6.74 4.84 -17.88
C ASP A 266 5.34 4.31 -18.22
N SER A 267 5.22 3.09 -18.77
CA SER A 267 3.92 2.42 -18.92
C SER A 267 3.36 1.89 -17.60
N PHE A 268 4.19 1.74 -16.57
CA PHE A 268 3.79 1.32 -15.22
C PHE A 268 3.45 2.52 -14.35
N PRO A 269 2.53 2.38 -13.38
CA PRO A 269 2.28 3.44 -12.41
C PRO A 269 3.54 3.75 -11.59
N PRO A 270 3.84 5.03 -11.27
CA PRO A 270 4.97 5.39 -10.43
C PRO A 270 4.93 4.66 -9.09
N ASN A 271 6.01 3.97 -8.75
CA ASN A 271 6.11 3.18 -7.52
C ASN A 271 7.48 3.37 -6.84
N PRO A 272 7.54 4.06 -5.69
CA PRO A 272 8.78 4.21 -4.93
C PRO A 272 9.44 2.88 -4.54
N ASN A 273 8.64 1.85 -4.22
CA ASN A 273 9.16 0.55 -3.80
C ASN A 273 9.96 -0.13 -4.92
N ALA A 274 9.61 0.09 -6.19
CA ALA A 274 10.36 -0.45 -7.32
C ALA A 274 11.84 0.02 -7.30
N HIS A 275 12.08 1.28 -6.95
CA HIS A 275 13.45 1.82 -6.80
C HIS A 275 14.15 1.23 -5.56
N VAL A 276 13.42 0.97 -4.47
CA VAL A 276 13.96 0.30 -3.28
C VAL A 276 14.44 -1.11 -3.64
N PHE A 277 13.63 -1.89 -4.36
CA PHE A 277 13.97 -3.25 -4.76
C PHE A 277 15.19 -3.28 -5.69
N LEU A 278 15.20 -2.41 -6.72
CA LEU A 278 16.34 -2.28 -7.62
C LEU A 278 17.61 -1.87 -6.85
N TYR A 279 17.49 -0.92 -5.93
CA TYR A 279 18.61 -0.46 -5.11
C TYR A 279 19.20 -1.60 -4.28
N GLN A 280 18.36 -2.33 -3.54
CA GLN A 280 18.79 -3.45 -2.70
C GLN A 280 19.45 -4.55 -3.52
N TYR A 281 18.90 -4.88 -4.69
CA TYR A 281 19.50 -5.85 -5.61
C TYR A 281 20.89 -5.38 -6.07
N LEU A 282 21.00 -4.16 -6.61
CA LEU A 282 22.28 -3.60 -7.06
C LEU A 282 23.32 -3.56 -5.94
N LYS A 283 22.92 -3.24 -4.71
CA LYS A 283 23.81 -3.19 -3.55
C LYS A 283 24.36 -4.57 -3.18
N ARG A 284 23.52 -5.62 -3.20
CA ARG A 284 23.95 -7.00 -2.90
C ARG A 284 24.83 -7.63 -3.98
N HIS A 285 24.71 -7.14 -5.23
CA HIS A 285 25.51 -7.58 -6.38
C HIS A 285 26.66 -6.63 -6.72
N ASP A 286 27.18 -5.91 -5.72
CA ASP A 286 28.38 -5.05 -5.82
C ASP A 286 28.38 -4.07 -6.99
N ALA A 287 27.20 -3.51 -7.33
CA ALA A 287 27.09 -2.55 -8.41
C ALA A 287 27.88 -1.27 -8.09
N SER A 288 28.33 -0.59 -9.15
CA SER A 288 29.12 0.63 -8.98
C SER A 288 28.35 1.72 -8.22
N GLN A 289 29.08 2.50 -7.42
CA GLN A 289 28.55 3.63 -6.67
C GLN A 289 27.76 4.63 -7.54
N LYS A 290 28.15 4.78 -8.80
CA LYS A 290 27.43 5.61 -9.78
C LYS A 290 26.02 5.09 -10.07
N LYS A 291 25.84 3.77 -10.20
CA LYS A 291 24.52 3.15 -10.40
C LYS A 291 23.66 3.31 -9.14
N LEU A 292 24.22 3.02 -7.97
CA LEU A 292 23.55 3.17 -6.67
C LEU A 292 23.05 4.60 -6.45
N LYS A 293 23.92 5.60 -6.65
CA LYS A 293 23.57 7.02 -6.58
C LYS A 293 22.42 7.41 -7.53
N ARG A 294 22.38 6.83 -8.74
CA ARG A 294 21.32 7.12 -9.72
C ARG A 294 19.96 6.67 -9.20
N VAL A 295 19.86 5.43 -8.71
CA VAL A 295 18.59 4.89 -8.19
C VAL A 295 18.13 5.69 -6.98
N LEU A 296 19.03 5.95 -6.03
CA LEU A 296 18.71 6.70 -4.82
C LEU A 296 18.32 8.16 -5.09
N LYS A 297 18.90 8.80 -6.11
CA LYS A 297 18.48 10.13 -6.55
C LYS A 297 17.02 10.14 -7.00
N THR A 298 16.59 9.14 -7.78
CA THR A 298 15.19 9.01 -8.21
C THR A 298 14.27 8.71 -7.02
N LEU A 299 14.68 7.81 -6.13
CA LEU A 299 13.91 7.51 -4.91
C LEU A 299 13.72 8.75 -4.03
N HIS A 300 14.78 9.54 -3.80
CA HIS A 300 14.70 10.78 -3.04
C HIS A 300 13.76 11.81 -3.71
N PHE A 301 13.75 11.89 -5.04
CA PHE A 301 12.79 12.74 -5.74
C PHE A 301 11.33 12.32 -5.52
N LEU A 302 11.06 11.01 -5.48
CA LEU A 302 9.71 10.48 -5.26
C LEU A 302 9.27 10.54 -3.79
N VAL A 303 10.19 10.18 -2.88
CA VAL A 303 9.94 10.10 -1.43
C VAL A 303 11.17 10.64 -0.68
N PRO A 304 11.26 11.97 -0.49
CA PRO A 304 12.42 12.58 0.16
C PRO A 304 12.67 12.06 1.58
N SER A 305 11.60 11.73 2.30
CA SER A 305 11.63 11.21 3.67
C SER A 305 11.99 9.72 3.78
N HIS A 306 12.33 9.02 2.69
CA HIS A 306 12.65 7.59 2.74
C HIS A 306 13.95 7.34 3.52
N GLU A 307 14.03 6.24 4.27
CA GLU A 307 15.22 5.90 5.09
C GLU A 307 16.52 5.74 4.28
N LEU A 308 16.45 5.15 3.09
CA LEU A 308 17.59 5.01 2.16
C LEU A 308 18.17 6.35 1.69
N THR A 309 17.50 7.47 1.95
CA THR A 309 18.06 8.80 1.70
C THR A 309 19.32 9.05 2.55
N LEU A 310 19.45 8.44 3.73
CA LEU A 310 20.70 8.47 4.53
C LEU A 310 21.87 7.80 3.80
N GLU A 311 21.58 6.72 3.06
CA GLU A 311 22.58 6.06 2.25
C GLU A 311 22.94 6.93 1.04
N TYR A 312 21.96 7.58 0.41
CA TYR A 312 22.20 8.52 -0.67
C TYR A 312 23.15 9.64 -0.24
N PHE A 313 22.87 10.21 0.92
CA PHE A 313 23.70 11.20 1.57
C PHE A 313 25.13 10.72 1.78
N SER A 314 25.31 9.51 2.33
CA SER A 314 26.63 8.92 2.57
C SER A 314 27.44 8.80 1.28
N LEU A 315 26.79 8.39 0.18
CA LEU A 315 27.43 8.30 -1.12
C LEU A 315 27.81 9.68 -1.68
N LEU A 316 26.98 10.71 -1.47
CA LEU A 316 27.29 12.08 -1.88
C LEU A 316 28.52 12.64 -1.15
N LEU A 317 28.66 12.38 0.14
CA LEU A 317 29.85 12.83 0.88
C LEU A 317 31.14 12.14 0.42
N GLN A 318 31.07 10.84 0.08
CA GLN A 318 32.25 10.08 -0.33
C GLN A 318 32.88 10.56 -1.64
N SER A 319 32.14 11.21 -2.55
CA SER A 319 32.72 11.69 -3.81
C SER A 319 33.57 12.96 -3.67
N GLY A 320 33.52 13.65 -2.53
CA GLY A 320 34.38 14.81 -2.24
C GLY A 320 34.11 16.07 -3.09
N SER A 321 33.16 16.04 -4.03
CA SER A 321 32.92 17.17 -4.94
C SER A 321 32.06 18.26 -4.31
N LYS A 322 32.34 19.54 -4.59
CA LYS A 322 31.53 20.68 -4.07
C LYS A 322 30.03 20.53 -4.43
N LYS A 323 29.73 20.07 -5.65
CA LYS A 323 28.35 19.84 -6.12
C LYS A 323 27.64 18.76 -5.30
N ASP A 324 28.33 17.67 -4.97
CA ASP A 324 27.74 16.61 -4.16
C ASP A 324 27.53 17.05 -2.71
N HIS A 325 28.44 17.86 -2.15
CA HIS A 325 28.23 18.46 -0.82
C HIS A 325 27.03 19.42 -0.78
N GLN A 326 26.86 20.25 -1.81
CA GLN A 326 25.66 21.09 -1.97
C GLN A 326 24.40 20.23 -2.05
N LYS A 327 24.43 19.16 -2.85
CA LYS A 327 23.31 18.23 -2.96
C LYS A 327 23.04 17.52 -1.63
N ALA A 328 24.06 17.18 -0.86
CA ALA A 328 23.93 16.55 0.45
C ALA A 328 23.20 17.46 1.46
N VAL A 329 23.46 18.77 1.44
CA VAL A 329 22.70 19.76 2.22
C VAL A 329 21.24 19.79 1.78
N GLU A 330 20.96 19.87 0.47
CA GLU A 330 19.57 19.84 -0.03
C GLU A 330 18.83 18.60 0.45
N VAL A 331 19.44 17.42 0.28
CA VAL A 331 18.86 16.14 0.68
C VAL A 331 18.56 16.10 2.18
N ALA A 332 19.49 16.57 3.02
CA ALA A 332 19.27 16.58 4.48
C ALA A 332 18.17 17.56 4.90
N LEU A 333 18.08 18.73 4.25
CA LEU A 333 16.99 19.68 4.49
C LEU A 333 15.64 19.09 4.06
N ASP A 334 15.57 18.49 2.86
CA ASP A 334 14.35 17.86 2.35
C ASP A 334 13.87 16.72 3.25
N MET A 335 14.78 15.94 3.86
CA MET A 335 14.40 14.95 4.88
C MET A 335 13.84 15.60 6.14
N LEU A 336 14.49 16.66 6.63
CA LEU A 336 14.10 17.36 7.86
C LEU A 336 12.77 18.12 7.72
N ASP A 337 12.35 18.45 6.50
CA ASP A 337 11.01 19.00 6.26
C ASP A 337 9.88 18.09 6.77
N PHE A 338 10.16 16.79 6.98
CA PHE A 338 9.23 15.82 7.51
C PHE A 338 9.43 15.61 9.02
N ALA A 339 8.33 15.71 9.77
CA ALA A 339 8.33 15.63 11.23
C ALA A 339 8.91 14.32 11.81
N CYS A 340 8.83 13.20 11.08
CA CYS A 340 9.38 11.91 11.51
C CYS A 340 10.91 11.93 11.66
N TRP A 341 11.61 12.82 10.95
CA TRP A 341 13.07 12.97 11.02
C TRP A 341 13.53 14.03 12.01
N ARG A 342 12.60 14.78 12.61
CA ARG A 342 12.90 15.91 13.52
C ARG A 342 13.89 15.57 14.63
N SER A 343 13.79 14.37 15.18
CA SER A 343 14.60 13.89 16.31
C SER A 343 15.67 12.86 15.91
N ASN A 344 15.87 12.64 14.61
CA ASN A 344 16.87 11.68 14.13
C ASN A 344 18.27 12.32 14.13
N LEU A 345 19.13 11.87 15.03
CA LEU A 345 20.49 12.41 15.19
C LEU A 345 21.35 12.27 13.94
N ASP A 346 21.22 11.17 13.20
CA ASP A 346 22.06 10.91 12.04
C ASP A 346 21.82 11.94 10.94
N VAL A 347 20.55 12.27 10.64
CA VAL A 347 20.21 13.31 9.64
C VAL A 347 20.77 14.68 10.05
N TRP A 348 20.70 15.02 11.33
CA TRP A 348 21.24 16.30 11.83
C TRP A 348 22.77 16.35 11.79
N LYS A 349 23.46 15.27 12.17
CA LYS A 349 24.92 15.14 12.02
C LYS A 349 25.33 15.22 10.56
N CYS A 350 24.57 14.59 9.68
CA CYS A 350 24.74 14.65 8.23
C CYS A 350 24.67 16.11 7.75
N LEU A 351 23.61 16.84 8.10
CA LEU A 351 23.47 18.26 7.76
C LEU A 351 24.65 19.10 8.29
N GLN A 352 25.04 18.89 9.55
CA GLN A 352 26.15 19.59 10.19
C GLN A 352 27.46 19.37 9.42
N ASN A 353 27.81 18.12 9.14
CA ASN A 353 29.04 17.78 8.42
C ASN A 353 29.04 18.35 7.00
N SER A 354 27.91 18.30 6.28
CA SER A 354 27.80 18.87 4.94
C SER A 354 27.99 20.38 4.93
N ILE A 355 27.40 21.10 5.89
CA ILE A 355 27.58 22.54 6.02
C ILE A 355 29.04 22.87 6.35
N GLN A 356 29.65 22.17 7.31
CA GLN A 356 31.07 22.37 7.67
C GLN A 356 32.00 22.16 6.46
N ASN A 357 31.76 21.13 5.65
CA ASN A 357 32.54 20.89 4.43
C ASN A 357 32.36 22.02 3.41
N LEU A 358 31.16 22.60 3.28
CA LEU A 358 30.88 23.72 2.37
C LEU A 358 31.50 25.04 2.82
N GLN A 359 31.71 25.24 4.13
CA GLN A 359 32.28 26.47 4.70
C GLN A 359 33.70 26.81 4.18
N THR A 360 34.34 25.85 3.51
CA THR A 360 35.64 26.04 2.85
C THR A 360 35.57 26.86 1.55
N GLY A 361 34.39 27.06 0.96
CA GLY A 361 34.19 27.86 -0.26
C GLY A 361 33.73 29.29 0.01
N GLU A 362 33.76 30.19 -0.99
CA GLU A 362 33.35 31.59 -0.80
C GLU A 362 31.82 31.79 -0.75
N ASP A 363 31.04 30.99 -1.50
CA ASP A 363 29.59 31.22 -1.71
C ASP A 363 28.64 30.37 -0.84
N TRP A 364 29.15 29.66 0.17
CA TRP A 364 28.34 28.67 0.89
C TRP A 364 27.16 29.28 1.64
N LYS A 365 27.31 30.51 2.17
CA LYS A 365 26.25 31.22 2.90
C LYS A 365 25.08 31.53 1.99
N SER A 366 25.35 32.13 0.83
CA SER A 366 24.31 32.46 -0.15
C SER A 366 23.55 31.20 -0.61
N PHE A 367 24.26 30.08 -0.76
CA PHE A 367 23.62 28.80 -1.09
C PHE A 367 22.68 28.30 0.01
N VAL A 368 23.12 28.32 1.27
CA VAL A 368 22.27 27.89 2.41
C VAL A 368 21.08 28.84 2.57
N GLU A 369 21.29 30.15 2.45
CA GLU A 369 20.23 31.16 2.50
C GLU A 369 19.18 30.93 1.41
N GLU A 370 19.59 30.63 0.18
CA GLU A 370 18.69 30.28 -0.93
C GLU A 370 17.83 29.06 -0.57
N LYS A 371 18.43 27.99 -0.06
CA LYS A 371 17.68 26.76 0.32
C LYS A 371 16.79 26.95 1.53
N MET A 372 17.15 27.84 2.45
CA MET A 372 16.36 28.17 3.62
C MET A 372 15.27 29.20 3.35
N ALA A 373 15.32 29.94 2.24
CA ALA A 373 14.35 31.00 1.93
C ALA A 373 12.90 30.48 1.95
N VAL A 374 12.63 29.31 1.34
CA VAL A 374 11.29 28.69 1.32
C VAL A 374 10.87 28.07 2.66
N ARG A 375 11.82 27.93 3.59
CA ARG A 375 11.67 27.30 4.92
C ARG A 375 11.54 28.31 6.05
N LYS A 376 11.87 29.58 5.80
CA LYS A 376 12.07 30.63 6.81
C LYS A 376 10.92 30.76 7.82
N GLU A 377 9.68 30.63 7.36
CA GLU A 377 8.50 30.89 8.19
C GLU A 377 8.07 29.72 9.08
N TRP A 378 8.16 28.49 8.58
CA TRP A 378 7.58 27.32 9.24
C TRP A 378 8.63 26.36 9.83
N TRP A 379 9.82 26.28 9.23
CA TRP A 379 10.84 25.32 9.60
C TRP A 379 11.41 25.55 11.02
N PRO A 380 11.60 26.80 11.50
CA PRO A 380 11.96 27.04 12.89
C PRO A 380 10.89 26.54 13.89
N ALA A 381 9.60 26.70 13.57
CA ALA A 381 8.52 26.18 14.41
C ALA A 381 8.46 24.65 14.38
N LEU A 382 8.94 24.03 13.29
CA LEU A 382 9.02 22.58 13.16
C LEU A 382 10.13 21.97 14.02
N HIS A 383 11.28 22.65 14.18
CA HIS A 383 12.48 22.04 14.79
C HIS A 383 13.01 22.72 16.06
N TYR A 384 12.74 24.01 16.26
CA TYR A 384 13.43 24.85 17.23
C TYR A 384 12.49 25.49 18.27
N THR A 385 11.45 24.77 18.70
CA THR A 385 10.58 25.25 19.79
C THR A 385 11.23 25.00 21.16
N LYS A 386 10.80 25.74 22.18
CA LYS A 386 11.20 25.48 23.58
C LYS A 386 10.87 24.04 24.01
N PHE A 387 9.71 23.54 23.59
CA PHE A 387 9.31 22.16 23.86
C PHE A 387 10.31 21.16 23.25
N HIS A 388 10.71 21.38 22.00
CA HIS A 388 11.73 20.54 21.35
C HIS A 388 13.09 20.64 22.03
N ALA A 389 13.49 21.83 22.50
CA ALA A 389 14.75 22.00 23.23
C ALA A 389 14.78 21.20 24.54
N ILE A 390 13.69 21.25 25.33
CA ILE A 390 13.55 20.49 26.57
C ILE A 390 13.59 18.99 26.27
N LYS A 391 12.77 18.54 25.30
CA LYS A 391 12.69 17.14 24.91
C LYS A 391 14.05 16.60 24.43
N ASP A 392 14.72 17.33 23.54
CA ASP A 392 16.04 16.93 23.06
C ASP A 392 17.07 16.94 24.20
N SER A 393 17.00 17.88 25.15
CA SER A 393 17.89 17.89 26.32
C SER A 393 17.71 16.68 27.23
N GLU A 394 16.48 16.18 27.37
CA GLU A 394 16.15 15.04 28.23
C GLU A 394 16.44 13.70 27.54
N GLU A 395 16.04 13.56 26.27
CA GLU A 395 16.13 12.29 25.53
C GLU A 395 17.45 12.12 24.78
N ASN A 396 18.01 13.19 24.21
CA ASN A 396 19.22 13.13 23.38
C ASN A 396 20.04 14.44 23.45
N PRO A 397 20.84 14.63 24.51
CA PRO A 397 21.63 15.86 24.69
C PRO A 397 22.59 16.16 23.54
N GLU A 398 23.01 15.15 22.78
CA GLU A 398 23.86 15.33 21.60
C GLU A 398 23.09 15.98 20.46
N LEU A 399 21.85 15.56 20.21
CA LEU A 399 20.96 16.17 19.21
C LEU A 399 20.76 17.65 19.49
N LEU A 400 20.54 18.01 20.76
CA LEU A 400 20.42 19.41 21.17
C LEU A 400 21.66 20.22 20.79
N LYS A 401 22.87 19.70 21.06
CA LYS A 401 24.14 20.36 20.71
C LYS A 401 24.30 20.53 19.20
N VAL A 402 24.00 19.49 18.41
CA VAL A 402 24.10 19.55 16.94
C VAL A 402 23.16 20.60 16.38
N LYS A 403 21.89 20.57 16.77
CA LYS A 403 20.90 21.57 16.37
C LYS A 403 21.29 22.98 16.80
N ALA A 404 21.70 23.18 18.05
CA ALA A 404 22.13 24.48 18.56
C ALA A 404 23.28 25.09 17.74
N SER A 405 24.24 24.26 17.32
CA SER A 405 25.36 24.72 16.47
C SER A 405 24.96 25.19 15.08
N LEU A 406 23.79 24.76 14.59
CA LEU A 406 23.29 25.04 13.25
C LEU A 406 22.37 26.28 13.18
N ILE A 407 21.87 26.79 14.30
CA ILE A 407 20.92 27.90 14.34
C ILE A 407 21.46 29.14 13.66
N SER A 408 22.70 29.53 13.97
CA SER A 408 23.33 30.73 13.42
C SER A 408 23.53 30.67 11.90
N VAL A 409 23.56 29.45 11.35
CA VAL A 409 23.72 29.20 9.91
C VAL A 409 22.37 29.10 9.21
N LEU A 410 21.42 28.35 9.78
CA LEU A 410 20.14 28.05 9.13
C LEU A 410 19.08 29.13 9.37
N CYS A 411 19.20 29.88 10.47
CA CYS A 411 18.22 30.87 10.91
C CYS A 411 18.89 32.15 11.44
N PRO A 412 19.77 32.82 10.66
CA PRO A 412 20.58 33.95 11.14
C PRO A 412 19.75 35.14 11.64
N ASP A 413 18.57 35.37 11.05
CA ASP A 413 17.71 36.52 11.38
C ASP A 413 16.80 36.29 12.61
N ARG A 414 16.85 35.11 13.25
CA ARG A 414 15.93 34.75 14.34
C ARG A 414 16.70 34.43 15.62
N THR A 415 16.36 35.13 16.70
CA THR A 415 16.79 34.76 18.05
C THR A 415 15.93 33.62 18.57
N LEU A 416 16.36 32.37 18.33
CA LEU A 416 15.65 31.18 18.80
C LEU A 416 16.18 30.77 20.18
N LYS A 417 15.28 30.63 21.15
CA LYS A 417 15.60 30.08 22.48
C LYS A 417 15.71 28.56 22.40
N TYR A 418 16.79 28.10 21.80
CA TYR A 418 17.15 26.69 21.62
C TYR A 418 18.58 26.45 22.09
N SER A 419 18.79 26.80 23.36
CA SER A 419 20.04 26.70 24.09
C SER A 419 19.71 26.33 25.53
N VAL A 420 20.60 25.59 26.19
CA VAL A 420 20.47 25.19 27.61
C VAL A 420 20.77 26.40 28.50
N GLU A 421 20.00 27.47 28.38
CA GLU A 421 19.82 28.40 29.47
C GLU A 421 18.53 27.98 30.16
N LEU A 422 18.64 26.88 30.91
CA LEU A 422 17.72 26.60 32.01
C LEU A 422 17.96 27.71 33.04
N GLU A 423 17.33 28.87 32.84
CA GLU A 423 17.06 29.78 33.94
C GLU A 423 16.25 28.99 34.95
N SER A 424 16.96 28.57 36.00
CA SER A 424 16.40 28.14 37.27
C SER A 424 15.48 29.25 37.75
N CYS A 425 14.19 29.14 37.45
CA CYS A 425 13.17 29.89 38.17
C CYS A 425 13.05 29.27 39.57
N GLN A 426 14.01 29.62 40.43
CA GLN A 426 13.74 29.78 41.85
C GLN A 426 13.11 31.15 42.02
N GLU A 427 11.80 31.18 42.24
CA GLU A 427 11.11 31.90 43.32
C GLU A 427 9.62 31.56 43.33
#